data_AF-A0A7S1C9L8-F1
#
_entry.id   AF-A0A7S1C9L8-F1
#
_cell.length_a   1.000
_cell.length_b   1.000
_cell.length_c   1.000
_cell.angle_alpha   90.00
_cell.angle_beta   90.00
_cell.angle_gamma   90.00
#
_symmetry.space_group_name_H-M   'P 1'
#
loop_
_entity.id
_entity.type
_entity.pdbx_description
1 polymer ?
#
loop_
_entity_poly.entity_id
_entity_poly.type
_entity_poly.pdbx_seq_one_letter_code
_entity_poly.pdbx_strand_id
1 'polypeptide(L)'
;MAAAGYDEATLDASRLAAVEAREAAVETAIQSGDSAAAVAAALDNPPLGTKDAGIKARNAAVVLRAMAAVKDADIDGIVAAMSPDEADTCMKYVYKGLESNNTTAISGSLFKWHAQLVEKSGLGCIVRTMTDRKTV
;
A
#
# COMPACT_ATOMS: atom_id res chain seq x y z
N MET A 1 8.58 33.14 -24.79
CA MET A 1 8.96 31.72 -24.76
C MET A 1 8.01 31.02 -23.81
N ALA A 2 7.13 30.19 -24.35
CA ALA A 2 6.00 29.57 -23.67
C ALA A 2 6.47 28.51 -22.65
N ALA A 3 5.74 28.42 -21.55
CA ALA A 3 5.93 27.50 -20.45
C ALA A 3 6.08 26.05 -20.95
N ALA A 4 7.13 25.37 -20.48
CA ALA A 4 7.28 23.94 -20.61
C ALA A 4 6.01 23.28 -20.04
N GLY A 5 5.27 22.59 -20.93
CA GLY A 5 3.96 22.03 -20.62
C GLY A 5 4.04 21.07 -19.44
N TYR A 6 3.28 21.37 -18.39
CA TYR A 6 2.93 20.44 -17.33
C TYR A 6 1.90 19.46 -17.92
N ASP A 7 2.35 18.52 -18.75
CA ASP A 7 1.46 17.56 -19.40
C ASP A 7 1.12 16.43 -18.42
N GLU A 8 -0.02 16.59 -17.73
CA GLU A 8 -0.56 15.65 -16.73
C GLU A 8 -0.62 14.21 -17.27
N ALA A 9 -0.82 14.03 -18.58
CA ALA A 9 -0.87 12.71 -19.23
C ALA A 9 0.50 12.00 -19.27
N THR A 10 1.59 12.74 -19.47
CA THR A 10 2.96 12.16 -19.45
C THR A 10 3.39 11.74 -18.05
N LEU A 11 2.96 12.50 -17.02
CA LEU A 11 3.17 12.16 -15.62
C LEU A 11 2.35 10.93 -15.21
N ASP A 12 1.11 10.81 -15.67
CA ASP A 12 0.26 9.65 -15.37
C ASP A 12 0.74 8.38 -16.09
N ALA A 13 1.24 8.48 -17.32
CA ALA A 13 1.91 7.35 -17.99
C ALA A 13 3.16 6.88 -17.22
N SER A 14 3.99 7.80 -16.72
CA SER A 14 5.15 7.46 -15.89
C SER A 14 4.75 6.84 -14.54
N ARG A 15 3.64 7.29 -13.93
CA ARG A 15 3.11 6.72 -12.69
C ARG A 15 2.54 5.33 -12.89
N LEU A 16 1.84 5.10 -14.00
CA LEU A 16 1.34 3.79 -14.37
C LEU A 16 2.51 2.80 -14.57
N ALA A 17 3.54 3.19 -15.31
CA ALA A 17 4.74 2.38 -15.50
C ALA A 17 5.43 2.05 -14.16
N ALA A 18 5.46 2.99 -13.21
CA ALA A 18 5.99 2.75 -11.87
C ALA A 18 5.14 1.74 -11.07
N VAL A 19 3.80 1.79 -11.20
CA VAL A 19 2.89 0.81 -10.58
C VAL A 19 3.07 -0.58 -11.21
N GLU A 20 3.21 -0.67 -12.52
CA GLU A 20 3.46 -1.95 -13.21
C GLU A 20 4.81 -2.57 -12.83
N ALA A 21 5.87 -1.75 -12.75
CA ALA A 21 7.18 -2.20 -12.27
C ALA A 21 7.11 -2.73 -10.83
N ARG A 22 6.28 -2.09 -9.99
CA ARG A 22 6.05 -2.51 -8.62
C ARG A 22 5.26 -3.80 -8.53
N GLU A 23 4.22 -3.96 -9.34
CA GLU A 23 3.48 -5.22 -9.44
C GLU A 23 4.43 -6.38 -9.76
N ALA A 24 5.31 -6.21 -10.75
CA ALA A 24 6.30 -7.22 -11.10
C ALA A 24 7.29 -7.53 -9.95
N ALA A 25 7.76 -6.51 -9.23
CA ALA A 25 8.65 -6.68 -8.09
C ALA A 25 7.97 -7.41 -6.92
N VAL A 26 6.72 -7.05 -6.63
CA VAL A 26 5.89 -7.69 -5.59
C VAL A 26 5.60 -9.13 -5.95
N GLU A 27 5.24 -9.43 -7.20
CA GLU A 27 5.00 -10.81 -7.64
C GLU A 27 6.26 -11.67 -7.54
N THR A 28 7.42 -11.11 -7.90
CA THR A 28 8.70 -11.80 -7.76
C THR A 28 9.00 -12.12 -6.29
N ALA A 29 8.79 -11.16 -5.39
CA ALA A 29 9.01 -11.35 -3.95
C ALA A 29 8.02 -12.36 -3.33
N ILE A 30 6.77 -12.37 -3.79
CA ILE A 30 5.77 -13.38 -3.39
C ILE A 30 6.20 -14.78 -3.86
N GLN A 31 6.66 -14.90 -5.11
CA GLN A 31 7.13 -16.17 -5.68
C GLN A 31 8.39 -16.70 -4.99
N SER A 32 9.28 -15.81 -4.54
CA SER A 32 10.47 -16.19 -3.76
C SER A 32 10.15 -16.53 -2.30
N GLY A 33 8.92 -16.33 -1.85
CA GLY A 33 8.49 -16.58 -0.47
C GLY A 33 8.95 -15.51 0.54
N ASP A 34 9.43 -14.36 0.06
CA ASP A 34 9.87 -13.24 0.90
C ASP A 34 8.73 -12.22 1.04
N SER A 35 7.82 -12.51 1.98
CA SER A 35 6.67 -11.66 2.28
C SER A 35 7.05 -10.28 2.81
N ALA A 36 8.19 -10.15 3.50
CA ALA A 36 8.65 -8.88 4.04
C ALA A 36 9.13 -7.94 2.92
N ALA A 37 9.95 -8.46 2.00
CA ALA A 37 10.38 -7.71 0.82
C ALA A 37 9.19 -7.33 -0.08
N ALA A 38 8.19 -8.21 -0.21
CA ALA A 38 6.98 -7.92 -0.97
C ALA A 38 6.20 -6.72 -0.41
N VAL A 39 6.01 -6.66 0.91
CA VAL A 39 5.32 -5.55 1.57
C VAL A 39 6.14 -4.25 1.46
N ALA A 40 7.45 -4.31 1.67
CA ALA A 40 8.32 -3.15 1.53
C ALA A 40 8.30 -2.57 0.10
N ALA A 41 8.43 -3.45 -0.92
CA ALA A 41 8.35 -3.04 -2.32
C ALA A 41 6.98 -2.47 -2.69
N ALA A 42 5.89 -3.00 -2.11
CA ALA A 42 4.54 -2.52 -2.34
C ALA A 42 4.30 -1.11 -1.74
N LEU A 43 4.93 -0.81 -0.60
CA LEU A 43 4.77 0.45 0.13
C LEU A 43 5.74 1.55 -0.30
N ASP A 44 6.80 1.22 -1.05
CA ASP A 44 7.76 2.22 -1.56
C ASP A 44 7.07 3.18 -2.55
N ASN A 45 7.22 4.50 -2.39
CA ASN A 45 6.77 5.55 -3.34
C ASN A 45 5.35 5.38 -3.95
N PRO A 46 4.26 5.36 -3.17
CA PRO A 46 2.90 5.32 -3.73
C PRO A 46 2.64 6.52 -4.67
N PRO A 47 1.88 6.36 -5.76
CA PRO A 47 1.59 7.46 -6.71
C PRO A 47 0.60 8.47 -6.10
N LEU A 48 1.05 9.23 -5.09
CA LEU A 48 0.27 10.21 -4.33
C LEU A 48 -0.10 11.47 -5.15
N GLY A 49 0.41 11.59 -6.38
CA GLY A 49 0.28 12.77 -7.23
C GLY A 49 -0.66 12.62 -8.43
N THR A 50 -1.26 11.45 -8.66
CA THR A 50 -2.22 11.27 -9.76
C THR A 50 -3.65 11.55 -9.30
N LYS A 51 -4.46 12.15 -10.18
CA LYS A 51 -5.92 12.25 -10.01
C LYS A 51 -6.64 11.04 -10.62
N ASP A 52 -5.92 10.18 -11.35
CA ASP A 52 -6.46 8.98 -11.96
C ASP A 52 -6.78 7.94 -10.90
N ALA A 53 -8.09 7.69 -10.72
CA ALA A 53 -8.59 6.70 -9.78
C ALA A 53 -8.19 5.26 -10.16
N GLY A 54 -7.96 4.97 -11.44
CA GLY A 54 -7.55 3.66 -11.94
C GLY A 54 -6.12 3.30 -11.57
N ILE A 55 -5.18 4.25 -11.62
CA ILE A 55 -3.78 4.04 -11.22
C ILE A 55 -3.70 3.79 -9.70
N LYS A 56 -4.45 4.58 -8.92
CA LYS A 56 -4.59 4.39 -7.47
C LYS A 56 -5.18 3.03 -7.11
N ALA A 57 -6.27 2.65 -7.77
CA ALA A 57 -6.91 1.36 -7.56
C ALA A 57 -5.97 0.18 -7.90
N ARG A 58 -5.20 0.28 -9.00
CA ARG A 58 -4.20 -0.74 -9.33
C ARG A 58 -3.11 -0.84 -8.27
N ASN A 59 -2.54 0.27 -7.84
CA ASN A 59 -1.52 0.24 -6.79
C ASN A 59 -2.07 -0.32 -5.47
N ALA A 60 -3.30 0.07 -5.09
CA ALA A 60 -3.97 -0.49 -3.91
C ALA A 60 -4.16 -2.01 -4.04
N ALA A 61 -4.56 -2.52 -5.21
CA ALA A 61 -4.71 -3.95 -5.45
C ALA A 61 -3.37 -4.71 -5.31
N VAL A 62 -2.25 -4.13 -5.78
CA VAL A 62 -0.91 -4.70 -5.62
C VAL A 62 -0.52 -4.78 -4.14
N VAL A 63 -0.73 -3.71 -3.37
CA VAL A 63 -0.45 -3.70 -1.92
C VAL A 63 -1.31 -4.74 -1.19
N LEU A 64 -2.60 -4.81 -1.50
CA LEU A 64 -3.50 -5.78 -0.86
C LEU A 64 -3.12 -7.22 -1.21
N ARG A 65 -2.64 -7.49 -2.44
CA ARG A 65 -2.11 -8.80 -2.83
C ARG A 65 -0.86 -9.16 -2.01
N ALA A 66 0.06 -8.21 -1.82
CA ALA A 66 1.24 -8.41 -0.97
C ALA A 66 0.85 -8.73 0.48
N MET A 67 -0.08 -7.96 1.05
CA MET A 67 -0.57 -8.16 2.41
C MET A 67 -1.29 -9.50 2.58
N ALA A 68 -2.08 -9.92 1.58
CA ALA A 68 -2.81 -11.19 1.61
C ALA A 68 -1.90 -12.41 1.42
N ALA A 69 -0.73 -12.25 0.81
CA ALA A 69 0.27 -13.30 0.65
C ALA A 69 1.07 -13.56 1.95
N VAL A 70 1.05 -12.62 2.90
CA VAL A 70 1.74 -12.75 4.18
C VAL A 70 0.97 -13.73 5.08
N LYS A 71 1.69 -14.65 5.71
CA LYS A 71 1.12 -15.56 6.70
C LYS A 71 0.89 -14.82 8.01
N ASP A 72 -0.20 -15.15 8.70
CA ASP A 72 -0.56 -14.51 9.98
C ASP A 72 0.55 -14.54 11.03
N ALA A 73 1.39 -15.57 11.03
CA ALA A 73 2.51 -15.71 11.97
C ALA A 73 3.68 -14.73 11.71
N ASP A 74 3.79 -14.21 10.49
CA ASP A 74 4.89 -13.34 10.08
C ASP A 74 4.52 -11.84 10.16
N ILE A 75 3.23 -11.53 10.37
CA ILE A 75 2.70 -10.15 10.43
C ILE A 75 3.43 -9.35 11.52
N ASP A 76 3.52 -9.89 12.74
CA ASP A 76 4.11 -9.19 13.89
C ASP A 76 5.56 -8.80 13.62
N GLY A 77 6.33 -9.70 13.01
CA GLY A 77 7.74 -9.47 12.65
C GLY A 77 7.90 -8.41 11.57
N ILE A 78 7.03 -8.43 10.55
CA ILE A 78 7.04 -7.41 9.49
C ILE A 78 6.65 -6.05 10.06
N VAL A 79 5.55 -5.96 10.80
CA VAL A 79 5.10 -4.72 11.43
C VAL A 79 6.17 -4.16 12.37
N ALA A 80 6.86 -5.00 13.14
CA ALA A 80 7.96 -4.59 14.02
C ALA A 80 9.13 -3.97 13.25
N ALA A 81 9.43 -4.43 12.03
CA ALA A 81 10.51 -3.91 11.19
C ALA A 81 10.17 -2.62 10.43
N MET A 82 8.89 -2.26 10.29
CA MET A 82 8.46 -1.07 9.55
C MET A 82 8.84 0.25 10.23
N SER A 83 9.12 1.30 9.46
CA SER A 83 9.20 2.66 9.98
C SER A 83 7.81 3.22 10.34
N PRO A 84 7.73 4.28 11.17
CA PRO A 84 6.45 4.93 11.49
C PRO A 84 5.68 5.42 10.25
N ASP A 85 6.40 5.93 9.24
CA ASP A 85 5.79 6.45 8.01
C ASP A 85 5.23 5.31 7.14
N GLU A 86 5.93 4.17 7.09
CA GLU A 86 5.44 2.95 6.42
C GLU A 86 4.22 2.37 7.13
N ALA A 87 4.21 2.39 8.47
CA ALA A 87 3.06 1.92 9.26
C ALA A 87 1.80 2.76 9.01
N ASP A 88 1.93 4.08 8.96
CA ASP A 88 0.82 4.98 8.61
C ASP A 88 0.32 4.75 7.17
N THR A 89 1.24 4.51 6.24
CA THR A 89 0.91 4.20 4.83
C THR A 89 0.21 2.85 4.72
N CYS A 90 0.69 1.84 5.43
CA CYS A 90 0.05 0.54 5.51
C CYS A 90 -1.36 0.62 6.09
N MET A 91 -1.56 1.39 7.16
CA MET A 91 -2.89 1.62 7.76
C MET A 91 -3.88 2.21 6.74
N LYS A 92 -3.45 3.11 5.85
CA LYS A 92 -4.31 3.62 4.76
C LYS A 92 -4.74 2.51 3.81
N TYR A 93 -3.81 1.64 3.41
CA TYR A 93 -4.12 0.51 2.54
C TYR A 93 -5.00 -0.54 3.22
N VAL A 94 -4.89 -0.74 4.54
CA VAL A 94 -5.81 -1.58 5.32
C VAL A 94 -7.23 -1.05 5.19
N TYR A 95 -7.47 0.23 5.47
CA TYR A 95 -8.82 0.81 5.34
C TYR A 95 -9.32 0.77 3.88
N LYS A 96 -8.45 1.00 2.90
CA LYS A 96 -8.79 0.88 1.48
C LYS A 96 -9.17 -0.55 1.09
N GLY A 97 -8.49 -1.54 1.66
CA GLY A 97 -8.78 -2.95 1.52
C GLY A 97 -10.09 -3.37 2.17
N LEU A 98 -10.45 -2.77 3.31
CA LEU A 98 -11.72 -3.02 3.98
C LEU A 98 -12.90 -2.37 3.24
N GLU A 99 -12.69 -1.23 2.56
CA GLU A 99 -13.67 -0.60 1.67
C GLU A 99 -13.92 -1.44 0.40
N SER A 100 -12.85 -2.07 -0.13
CA SER A 100 -12.94 -2.93 -1.29
C SER A 100 -13.72 -4.20 -0.92
N ASN A 101 -14.71 -4.62 -1.73
CA ASN A 101 -15.52 -5.83 -1.53
C ASN A 101 -14.67 -7.11 -1.63
N ASN A 102 -13.77 -7.31 -0.66
CA ASN A 102 -12.83 -8.40 -0.57
C ASN A 102 -13.48 -9.61 0.11
N THR A 103 -12.89 -10.79 -0.09
CA THR A 103 -13.38 -12.02 0.54
C THR A 103 -13.23 -11.93 2.06
N THR A 104 -14.12 -12.60 2.80
CA THR A 104 -14.10 -12.64 4.27
C THR A 104 -12.74 -13.08 4.85
N ALA A 105 -12.02 -13.95 4.13
CA ALA A 105 -10.68 -14.40 4.51
C ALA A 105 -9.64 -13.26 4.47
N ILE A 106 -9.67 -12.42 3.43
CA ILE A 106 -8.77 -11.27 3.31
C ILE A 106 -9.10 -10.24 4.40
N SER A 107 -10.39 -9.96 4.63
CA SER A 107 -10.83 -9.05 5.69
C SER A 107 -10.36 -9.51 7.08
N GLY A 108 -10.35 -10.81 7.35
CA GLY A 108 -9.82 -11.39 8.59
C GLY A 108 -8.33 -11.09 8.79
N SER A 109 -7.51 -11.24 7.76
CA SER A 109 -6.08 -10.89 7.81
C SER A 109 -5.86 -9.38 7.97
N LEU A 110 -6.64 -8.55 7.27
CA LEU A 110 -6.57 -7.09 7.39
C LEU A 110 -6.85 -6.58 8.81
N PHE A 111 -7.78 -7.22 9.55
CA PHE A 111 -8.00 -6.88 10.97
C PHE A 111 -6.82 -7.26 11.86
N LYS A 112 -6.08 -8.33 11.55
CA LYS A 112 -4.84 -8.68 12.26
C LYS A 112 -3.74 -7.65 12.01
N TRP A 113 -3.54 -7.26 10.75
CA TRP A 113 -2.66 -6.16 10.38
C TRP A 113 -3.02 -4.86 11.12
N HIS A 114 -4.31 -4.51 11.17
CA HIS A 114 -4.79 -3.35 11.91
C HIS A 114 -4.42 -3.44 13.40
N ALA A 115 -4.71 -4.56 14.06
CA ALA A 115 -4.40 -4.74 15.48
C ALA A 115 -2.90 -4.54 15.77
N GLN A 116 -2.03 -5.14 14.95
CA GLN A 116 -0.58 -5.04 15.13
C GLN A 116 -0.04 -3.64 14.86
N LEU A 117 -0.55 -2.96 13.82
CA LEU A 117 -0.16 -1.58 13.53
C LEU A 117 -0.53 -0.63 14.68
N VAL A 118 -1.69 -0.84 15.30
CA VAL A 118 -2.15 -0.05 16.46
C VAL A 118 -1.34 -0.38 17.71
N GLU A 119 -0.98 -1.65 17.92
CA GLU A 119 -0.12 -2.05 19.05
C GLU A 119 1.25 -1.36 18.98
N LYS A 120 1.84 -1.30 17.78
CA LYS A 120 3.14 -0.64 17.56
C LYS A 120 3.07 0.89 17.57
N SER A 121 2.14 1.47 16.82
CA SER A 121 2.13 2.92 16.53
C SER A 121 1.14 3.71 17.39
N GLY A 122 0.38 3.02 18.23
CA GLY A 122 -0.73 3.57 19.00
C GLY A 122 -1.90 4.04 18.12
N LEU A 123 -2.88 4.68 18.76
CA LEU A 123 -4.07 5.24 18.08
C LEU A 123 -3.72 6.38 17.10
N GLY A 124 -2.51 6.95 17.17
CA GLY A 124 -2.08 8.06 16.34
C GLY A 124 -2.04 7.72 14.84
N CYS A 125 -1.72 6.46 14.48
CA CYS A 125 -1.70 6.02 13.09
C CYS A 125 -3.11 6.10 12.46
N ILE A 126 -4.15 5.68 13.18
CA ILE A 126 -5.55 5.77 12.74
C ILE A 126 -5.95 7.23 12.51
N VAL A 127 -5.67 8.10 13.48
CA VAL A 127 -6.06 9.53 13.38
C VAL A 127 -5.37 10.19 12.18
N ARG A 128 -4.08 9.90 11.94
CA ARG A 128 -3.35 10.42 10.78
C ARG A 128 -3.93 9.89 9.47
N THR A 129 -4.27 8.60 9.39
CA THR A 129 -4.98 8.01 8.24
C THR A 129 -6.32 8.69 7.98
N MET A 130 -7.13 8.94 9.01
CA MET A 130 -8.44 9.57 8.88
C MET A 130 -8.39 11.06 8.52
N THR A 131 -7.28 11.73 8.85
CA THR A 131 -7.11 13.18 8.63
C THR A 131 -6.34 13.50 7.36
N ASP A 132 -5.74 12.51 6.70
CA ASP A 132 -4.94 12.73 5.49
C ASP A 132 -5.83 13.15 4.31
N ARG A 133 -5.48 14.29 3.69
CA ARG A 133 -6.14 14.81 2.49
C ARG A 133 -5.58 14.22 1.20
N LYS A 134 -4.37 13.62 1.24
CA LYS A 134 -3.75 12.94 0.11
C LYS A 134 -4.05 11.45 0.19
N THR A 135 -5.17 11.06 -0.41
CA THR A 135 -5.62 9.68 -0.39
C THR A 135 -4.86 8.81 -1.40
N VAL A 136 -4.53 7.60 -0.96
CA VAL A 136 -4.01 6.51 -1.80
C VAL A 136 -5.11 5.87 -2.63
#